data_AF-A0A1Q3ML28-F1
#
_entry.id   AF-A0A1Q3ML28-F1
#
_cell.length_a   1.000
_cell.length_b   1.000
_cell.length_c   1.000
_cell.angle_alpha   90.00
_cell.angle_beta   90.00
_cell.angle_gamma   90.00
#
_symmetry.space_group_name_H-M   'P 1'
#
loop_
_entity.id
_entity.type
_entity.pdbx_description
1 polymer ?
#
loop_
_entity_poly.entity_id
_entity_poly.type
_entity_poly.pdbx_seq_one_letter_code
_entity_poly.pdbx_strand_id
1 'polypeptide(L)'
;MEKFRSLDGSEALVQKPFVSIVFQHGHPNEVGINGCRLEDVIDVLVEKLLDFQGRDLACAENAEALEHLHFAREALVRRRRRREEQGVVNTQKPHESADMASSK
;
A
#
# COMPACT_ATOMS: atom_id res chain seq x y z
N MET A 1 -11.60 22.65 7.91
CA MET A 1 -11.53 21.86 6.65
C MET A 1 -10.78 20.57 6.99
N GLU A 2 -11.46 19.64 7.66
CA GLU A 2 -10.86 18.43 8.26
C GLU A 2 -10.91 17.20 7.33
N LYS A 3 -11.19 17.41 6.04
CA LYS A 3 -11.67 16.36 5.12
C LYS A 3 -10.62 15.35 4.63
N PHE A 4 -9.34 15.50 4.99
CA PHE A 4 -8.25 14.67 4.44
C PHE A 4 -7.35 14.07 5.52
N ARG A 5 -7.86 13.76 6.71
CA ARG A 5 -7.09 12.99 7.70
C ARG A 5 -7.41 11.51 7.63
N SER A 6 -6.37 10.70 7.51
CA SER A 6 -6.38 9.26 7.64
C SER A 6 -6.71 8.84 9.08
N LEU A 7 -7.10 7.57 9.27
CA LEU A 7 -7.46 7.03 10.58
C LEU A 7 -6.30 7.06 11.61
N ASP A 8 -5.06 7.10 11.13
CA ASP A 8 -3.84 7.20 11.95
C ASP A 8 -3.37 8.66 12.16
N GLY A 9 -4.14 9.65 11.69
CA GLY A 9 -3.81 11.07 11.79
C GLY A 9 -2.86 11.57 10.70
N SER A 10 -2.41 10.72 9.78
CA SER A 10 -1.66 11.15 8.60
C SER A 10 -2.55 11.89 7.58
N GLU A 11 -1.96 12.69 6.71
CA GLU A 11 -2.69 13.34 5.62
C GLU A 11 -3.01 12.30 4.53
N ALA A 12 -4.30 12.14 4.23
CA ALA A 12 -4.82 11.26 3.18
C ALA A 12 -4.39 11.72 1.79
N LEU A 13 -4.22 13.03 1.60
CA LEU A 13 -3.72 13.62 0.37
C LEU A 13 -2.21 13.84 0.48
N VAL A 14 -1.44 13.10 -0.31
CA VAL A 14 -0.01 13.38 -0.53
C VAL A 14 0.12 14.25 -1.78
N GLN A 15 0.40 15.53 -1.57
CA GLN A 15 0.65 16.49 -2.64
C GLN A 15 2.12 16.93 -2.65
N LYS A 16 2.79 16.72 -3.79
CA LYS A 16 4.15 17.18 -4.13
C LYS A 16 4.13 17.79 -5.54
N PRO A 17 5.19 18.48 -6.00
CA PRO A 17 5.19 19.16 -7.30
C PRO A 17 4.79 18.28 -8.51
N PHE A 18 5.10 16.98 -8.48
CA PHE A 18 4.83 16.05 -9.59
C PHE A 18 4.08 14.79 -9.15
N VAL A 19 3.58 14.76 -7.91
CA VAL A 19 2.90 13.59 -7.34
C VAL A 19 1.67 14.06 -6.58
N SER A 20 0.51 13.50 -6.94
CA SER A 20 -0.76 13.68 -6.24
C SER A 20 -1.38 12.32 -6.01
N ILE A 21 -1.46 11.90 -4.75
CA ILE A 21 -1.99 10.59 -4.36
C ILE A 21 -3.01 10.81 -3.25
N VAL A 22 -4.21 10.27 -3.43
CA VAL A 22 -5.26 10.27 -2.40
C VAL A 22 -5.36 8.87 -1.85
N PHE A 23 -4.91 8.68 -0.61
CA PHE A 23 -5.09 7.43 0.12
C PHE A 23 -6.50 7.34 0.70
N GLN A 24 -7.00 6.10 0.81
CA GLN A 24 -8.27 5.82 1.48
C GLN A 24 -8.24 6.41 2.89
N HIS A 25 -9.25 7.22 3.21
CA HIS A 25 -9.37 7.85 4.52
C HIS A 25 -10.77 7.65 5.08
N GLY A 26 -10.86 7.50 6.41
CA GLY A 26 -12.07 7.01 7.05
C GLY A 26 -12.31 5.51 6.80
N HIS A 27 -13.27 4.94 7.53
CA HIS A 27 -13.59 3.51 7.43
C HIS A 27 -14.38 3.23 6.13
N PRO A 28 -13.95 2.30 5.25
CA PRO A 28 -14.62 2.07 3.96
C PRO A 28 -16.11 1.72 4.07
N ASN A 29 -16.53 1.05 5.15
CA ASN A 29 -17.96 0.75 5.37
C ASN A 29 -18.81 1.99 5.74
N GLU A 30 -18.18 3.09 6.16
CA GLU A 30 -18.87 4.33 6.57
C GLU A 30 -18.83 5.38 5.45
N VAL A 31 -17.67 5.56 4.82
CA VAL A 31 -17.43 6.63 3.83
C VAL A 31 -17.29 6.11 2.39
N GLY A 32 -17.39 4.80 2.18
CA GLY A 32 -17.13 4.17 0.90
C GLY A 32 -15.64 4.14 0.55
N ILE A 33 -15.35 3.76 -0.71
CA ILE A 33 -14.00 3.82 -1.26
C ILE A 33 -13.78 5.23 -1.82
N ASN A 34 -12.80 5.97 -1.26
CA ASN A 34 -12.54 7.37 -1.59
C ASN A 34 -11.06 7.68 -1.89
N GLY A 35 -10.21 6.66 -1.90
CA GLY A 35 -8.80 6.79 -2.23
C GLY A 35 -8.15 5.42 -2.47
N CYS A 36 -6.89 5.44 -2.85
CA CYS A 36 -6.09 4.26 -3.11
C CYS A 36 -5.53 3.66 -1.83
N ARG A 37 -4.99 2.45 -1.96
CA ARG A 37 -4.20 1.75 -0.95
C ARG A 37 -2.73 1.83 -1.34
N LEU A 38 -1.85 1.34 -0.46
CA LEU A 38 -0.41 1.31 -0.75
C LEU A 38 -0.10 0.37 -1.92
N GLU A 39 -0.81 -0.76 -1.99
CA GLU A 39 -0.66 -1.74 -3.08
C GLU A 39 -0.94 -1.12 -4.46
N ASP A 40 -1.93 -0.23 -4.56
CA ASP A 40 -2.28 0.43 -5.83
C ASP A 40 -1.16 1.36 -6.31
N VAL A 41 -0.47 2.06 -5.39
CA VAL A 41 0.68 2.91 -5.72
C VAL A 41 1.89 2.06 -6.15
N ILE A 42 2.10 0.92 -5.48
CA ILE A 42 3.15 -0.03 -5.87
C ILE A 42 2.88 -0.57 -7.29
N ASP A 43 1.64 -0.89 -7.61
CA ASP A 43 1.27 -1.40 -8.94
C ASP A 43 1.57 -0.37 -10.05
N VAL A 44 1.27 0.91 -9.83
CA VAL A 44 1.65 2.00 -10.75
C VAL A 44 3.17 2.09 -10.94
N LEU A 45 3.94 1.94 -9.86
CA LEU A 45 5.41 1.96 -9.93
C LEU A 45 5.96 0.75 -10.68
N VAL A 46 5.40 -0.44 -10.44
CA VAL A 46 5.77 -1.68 -11.14
C VAL A 46 5.49 -1.54 -12.64
N GLU A 47 4.30 -1.08 -13.04
CA GLU A 47 3.97 -0.83 -14.44
C GLU A 47 4.98 0.13 -15.09
N LYS A 48 5.30 1.23 -14.41
CA LYS A 48 6.24 2.22 -14.94
C LYS A 48 7.67 1.67 -15.06
N LEU A 49 8.09 0.85 -14.12
CA LEU A 49 9.43 0.26 -14.11
C LEU A 49 9.56 -0.88 -15.12
N LEU A 50 8.49 -1.64 -15.37
CA LEU A 50 8.41 -2.60 -16.48
C LEU A 50 8.53 -1.91 -17.84
N ASP A 51 7.96 -0.72 -18.00
CA ASP A 51 8.13 0.10 -19.21
C ASP A 51 9.60 0.48 -19.45
N PHE A 52 10.36 0.79 -18.39
CA PHE A 52 11.79 1.06 -18.49
C PHE A 52 12.59 -0.22 -18.78
N GLN A 53 12.27 -1.30 -18.08
CA GLN A 53 12.97 -2.58 -18.20
C GLN A 53 12.71 -3.30 -19.53
N GLY A 54 11.54 -3.13 -20.14
CA GLY A 54 11.15 -3.76 -21.40
C GLY A 54 11.62 -3.02 -22.65
N ARG A 55 12.35 -1.91 -22.51
CA ARG A 55 12.77 -1.02 -23.61
C ARG A 55 14.26 -0.66 -23.48
N ASP A 56 14.65 0.47 -24.07
CA ASP A 56 16.05 0.92 -24.16
C ASP A 56 16.71 1.26 -22.81
N LEU A 57 15.94 1.35 -21.74
CA LEU A 57 16.42 1.71 -20.40
C LEU A 57 16.58 0.50 -19.47
N ALA A 58 16.63 -0.71 -20.02
CA ALA A 58 16.79 -1.93 -19.25
C ALA A 58 18.13 -1.97 -18.50
N CYS A 59 18.09 -2.27 -17.20
CA CYS A 59 19.30 -2.45 -16.39
C CYS A 59 19.06 -3.43 -15.22
N ALA A 60 20.13 -3.76 -14.49
CA ALA A 60 20.07 -4.68 -13.36
C ALA A 60 19.34 -4.06 -12.16
N GLU A 61 19.57 -2.77 -11.91
CA GLU A 61 18.98 -2.00 -10.80
C GLU A 61 17.46 -1.88 -10.96
N ASN A 62 16.96 -1.75 -12.20
CA ASN A 62 15.52 -1.78 -12.48
C ASN A 62 14.92 -3.14 -12.16
N ALA A 63 15.62 -4.24 -12.49
CA ALA A 63 15.16 -5.59 -12.17
C ALA A 63 15.13 -5.85 -10.66
N GLU A 64 16.15 -5.40 -9.93
CA GLU A 64 16.23 -5.46 -8.47
C GLU A 64 15.10 -4.64 -7.82
N ALA A 65 14.86 -3.42 -8.31
CA ALA A 65 13.76 -2.60 -7.81
C ALA A 65 12.38 -3.22 -8.09
N LEU A 66 12.17 -3.87 -9.23
CA LEU A 66 10.94 -4.64 -9.52
C LEU A 66 10.74 -5.77 -8.50
N GLU A 67 11.78 -6.55 -8.22
CA GLU A 67 11.73 -7.64 -7.24
C GLU A 67 11.33 -7.11 -5.85
N HIS A 68 11.95 -6.02 -5.39
CA HIS A 68 11.61 -5.42 -4.10
C HIS A 68 10.17 -4.86 -4.04
N LEU A 69 9.69 -4.24 -5.12
CA LEU A 69 8.30 -3.78 -5.20
C LEU A 69 7.32 -4.96 -5.15
N HIS A 70 7.62 -6.06 -5.83
CA HIS A 70 6.81 -7.28 -5.75
C HIS A 70 6.77 -7.86 -4.33
N PHE A 71 7.92 -7.98 -3.65
CA PHE A 71 7.94 -8.45 -2.26
C PHE A 71 7.19 -7.52 -1.31
N ALA A 72 7.31 -6.19 -1.48
CA ALA A 72 6.57 -5.23 -0.70
C ALA A 72 5.05 -5.41 -0.89
N ARG A 73 4.61 -5.56 -2.14
CA ARG A 73 3.19 -5.81 -2.47
C ARG A 73 2.69 -7.10 -1.86
N GLU A 74 3.43 -8.20 -2.00
CA GLU A 74 3.05 -9.50 -1.44
C GLU A 74 2.93 -9.45 0.08
N ALA A 75 3.84 -8.74 0.76
CA ALA A 75 3.77 -8.55 2.20
C ALA A 75 2.48 -7.81 2.62
N LEU A 76 2.07 -6.79 1.87
CA LEU A 76 0.84 -6.03 2.12
C LEU A 76 -0.43 -6.85 1.84
N VAL A 77 -0.45 -7.62 0.74
CA VAL A 77 -1.55 -8.54 0.43
C VAL A 77 -1.68 -9.61 1.51
N ARG A 78 -0.56 -10.21 1.94
CA ARG A 78 -0.53 -11.18 3.04
C ARG A 78 -1.04 -10.57 4.34
N ARG A 79 -0.63 -9.33 4.67
CA ARG A 79 -1.16 -8.60 5.83
C ARG A 79 -2.68 -8.46 5.75
N ARG A 80 -3.23 -8.08 4.59
CA ARG A 80 -4.67 -7.96 4.42
C ARG A 80 -5.38 -9.30 4.62
N ARG A 81 -4.91 -10.36 3.98
CA ARG A 81 -5.50 -11.71 4.11
C ARG A 81 -5.54 -12.16 5.56
N ARG A 82 -4.45 -11.96 6.32
CA ARG A 82 -4.42 -12.25 7.76
C ARG A 82 -5.46 -11.42 8.54
N ARG A 83 -5.67 -10.16 8.18
CA ARG A 83 -6.73 -9.32 8.79
C ARG A 83 -8.12 -9.84 8.47
N GLU A 84 -8.34 -10.33 7.26
CA GLU A 84 -9.61 -10.92 6.83
C GLU A 84 -9.89 -12.22 7.59
N GLU A 85 -8.91 -13.12 7.65
CA GLU A 85 -8.96 -14.40 8.39
C GLU A 85 -9.24 -14.18 9.89
N GLN A 86 -8.67 -13.14 10.48
CA GLN A 86 -8.87 -12.78 11.90
C GLN A 86 -10.13 -11.93 12.14
N GLY A 87 -10.90 -11.60 11.10
CA GLY A 87 -12.12 -10.79 11.23
C GLY A 87 -11.88 -9.33 11.65
N VAL A 88 -10.68 -8.81 11.44
CA VAL A 88 -10.28 -7.43 11.80
C VAL A 88 -10.03 -6.53 10.59
N VAL A 89 -10.30 -7.01 9.37
CA VAL A 89 -10.20 -6.20 8.15
C VAL A 89 -11.07 -4.94 8.25
N ASN A 90 -10.56 -3.83 7.72
CA ASN A 90 -11.14 -2.48 7.80
C ASN A 90 -11.27 -1.88 9.22
N THR A 91 -11.11 -2.64 10.30
CA THR A 91 -11.16 -2.11 11.67
C THR A 91 -9.84 -1.46 12.12
N GLN A 92 -9.84 -0.76 13.27
CA GLN A 92 -8.62 -0.29 13.93
C GLN A 92 -7.94 -1.36 14.80
N LYS A 93 -8.53 -2.56 14.91
CA LYS A 93 -7.94 -3.63 15.72
C LYS A 93 -6.61 -4.11 15.10
N PRO A 94 -5.57 -4.35 15.91
CA PRO A 94 -4.36 -4.99 15.42
C PRO A 94 -4.68 -6.40 14.93
N HIS A 95 -3.83 -6.91 14.04
CA HIS A 95 -3.85 -8.32 13.65
C HIS A 95 -2.58 -8.96 14.17
N GLU A 96 -2.66 -10.25 14.47
CA GLU A 96 -1.51 -11.04 14.87
C GLU A 96 -0.69 -11.42 13.63
N SER A 97 0.60 -11.10 13.66
CA SER A 97 1.56 -11.57 12.67
C SER A 97 2.19 -12.86 13.20
N ALA A 98 2.24 -13.90 12.36
CA ALA A 98 2.85 -15.20 12.71
C ALA A 98 4.27 -15.06 13.31
N ASP A 99 5.05 -14.09 12.84
CA ASP A 99 6.45 -13.89 13.27
C ASP A 99 6.60 -13.08 14.57
N MET A 100 5.56 -12.35 15.01
CA MET A 100 5.60 -11.53 16.23
C MET A 100 5.13 -12.29 17.47
N ALA A 101 4.60 -13.51 17.32
CA ALA A 101 4.19 -14.37 18.42
C ALA A 101 5.38 -15.05 19.14
N SER A 102 6.56 -15.11 18.49
CA SER A 102 7.76 -15.77 19.00
C SER A 102 8.66 -14.85 19.86
N SER A 103 8.31 -13.57 19.98
CA SER A 103 9.02 -12.59 20.80
C SER A 103 8.15 -12.16 21.98
N LYS A 104 7.90 -13.08 22.90
CA LYS A 104 7.37 -12.78 24.24
C LYS A 104 8.31 -13.35 25.29
#